data_AF-A0A6I3N7T8-F1
#
_entry.id   AF-A0A6I3N7T8-F1
#
_cell.length_a   1.000
_cell.length_b   1.000
_cell.length_c   1.000
_cell.angle_alpha   90.00
_cell.angle_beta   90.00
_cell.angle_gamma   90.00
#
_symmetry.space_group_name_H-M   'P 1'
#
loop_
_entity.id
_entity.type
_entity.pdbx_description
1 polymer ?
#
loop_
_entity_poly.entity_id
_entity_poly.type
_entity_poly.pdbx_seq_one_letter_code
_entity_poly.pdbx_strand_id
1 'polypeptide(L)'
;MELDKWTDGNNDTNVYFYRTFKNPKMRNTVLFCSLICIIYSCDFAIKKHVVDHYYLIAADVVDDLELNYREEEVNNSGTIIDAMVFAIGYNDKYMIVKQHPRTFPNPPDTAKTNYYILPLRKGMNWRTRNGLMGPLTLQQFNDKCKELNIVNIPFRSEFDFSK
;
A
#
# COMPACT_ATOMS: atom_id res chain seq x y z
N MET A 1 -52.62 -36.91 -4.59
CA MET A 1 -51.80 -35.69 -4.61
C MET A 1 -51.18 -35.57 -3.23
N GLU A 2 -50.19 -36.41 -2.97
CA GLU A 2 -49.36 -36.37 -1.77
C GLU A 2 -47.95 -36.07 -2.26
N LEU A 3 -47.37 -34.96 -1.80
CA LEU A 3 -45.93 -34.77 -1.83
C LEU A 3 -45.49 -34.82 -0.38
N ASP A 4 -45.23 -36.05 0.04
CA ASP A 4 -44.63 -36.41 1.30
C ASP A 4 -43.10 -36.22 1.20
N LYS A 5 -42.51 -35.72 2.28
CA LYS A 5 -41.12 -35.89 2.71
C LYS A 5 -39.99 -35.38 1.80
N TRP A 6 -39.45 -34.23 2.20
CA TRP A 6 -37.99 -34.06 2.23
C TRP A 6 -37.60 -33.40 3.57
N THR A 7 -37.03 -34.19 4.46
CA THR A 7 -36.52 -33.79 5.78
C THR A 7 -35.10 -33.26 5.67
N ASP A 8 -34.94 -32.05 6.21
CA ASP A 8 -33.82 -31.52 7.00
C ASP A 8 -32.37 -31.84 6.66
N GLY A 9 -31.68 -30.76 6.29
CA GLY A 9 -30.26 -30.53 6.53
C GLY A 9 -29.87 -29.16 5.96
N ASN A 10 -29.73 -28.13 6.81
CA ASN A 10 -29.37 -26.73 6.51
C ASN A 10 -30.49 -25.76 6.03
N ASN A 11 -31.63 -25.68 6.72
CA ASN A 11 -32.69 -24.71 6.38
C ASN A 11 -32.83 -23.51 7.33
N ASP A 12 -32.12 -23.47 8.45
CA ASP A 12 -32.35 -22.43 9.46
C ASP A 12 -32.01 -21.02 8.92
N THR A 13 -30.86 -20.85 8.27
CA THR A 13 -30.45 -19.56 7.70
C THR A 13 -31.46 -19.04 6.68
N ASN A 14 -31.93 -19.88 5.76
CA ASN A 14 -32.87 -19.49 4.72
C ASN A 14 -34.25 -19.08 5.30
N VAL A 15 -34.73 -19.75 6.35
CA VAL A 15 -35.99 -19.41 7.01
C VAL A 15 -35.90 -18.09 7.78
N TYR A 16 -34.77 -17.82 8.46
CA TYR A 16 -34.54 -16.54 9.14
C TYR A 16 -34.40 -15.38 8.15
N PHE A 17 -33.68 -15.55 7.05
CA PHE A 17 -33.58 -14.54 5.99
C PHE A 17 -34.97 -14.19 5.44
N TYR A 18 -35.78 -15.19 5.08
CA TYR A 18 -37.11 -14.97 4.48
C TYR A 18 -38.10 -14.29 5.45
N ARG A 19 -38.05 -14.62 6.74
CA ARG A 19 -38.88 -13.96 7.77
C ARG A 19 -38.45 -12.53 8.04
N THR A 20 -37.15 -12.24 7.98
CA THR A 20 -36.60 -10.89 8.21
C THR A 20 -37.05 -9.89 7.13
N PHE A 21 -37.12 -10.31 5.87
CA PHE A 21 -37.59 -9.47 4.75
C PHE A 21 -39.12 -9.28 4.67
N LYS A 22 -39.92 -10.11 5.35
CA LYS A 22 -41.38 -9.94 5.43
C LYS A 22 -41.81 -8.88 6.45
N ASN A 23 -41.01 -8.63 7.49
CA ASN A 23 -41.30 -7.58 8.47
C ASN A 23 -40.81 -6.23 7.92
N PRO A 24 -41.69 -5.26 7.61
CA PRO A 24 -41.29 -4.01 6.95
C PRO A 24 -40.34 -3.16 7.80
N LYS A 25 -40.40 -3.27 9.13
CA LYS A 25 -39.47 -2.56 10.03
C LYS A 25 -38.07 -3.18 9.99
N MET A 26 -37.95 -4.51 10.12
CA MET A 26 -36.65 -5.19 10.03
C MET A 26 -36.05 -5.14 8.62
N ARG A 27 -36.88 -5.24 7.57
CA ARG A 27 -36.43 -5.07 6.17
C ARG A 27 -35.80 -3.70 5.97
N ASN A 28 -36.46 -2.63 6.45
CA ASN A 28 -35.93 -1.28 6.32
C ASN A 28 -34.64 -1.12 7.14
N THR A 29 -34.54 -1.73 8.33
CA THR A 29 -33.30 -1.74 9.11
C THR A 29 -32.17 -2.48 8.40
N VAL A 30 -32.42 -3.67 7.84
CA VAL A 30 -31.41 -4.45 7.09
C VAL A 30 -30.96 -3.68 5.85
N LEU A 31 -31.89 -3.12 5.07
CA LEU A 31 -31.56 -2.31 3.90
C LEU A 31 -30.75 -1.05 4.27
N PHE A 32 -31.10 -0.41 5.40
CA PHE A 32 -30.38 0.74 5.91
C PHE A 32 -28.96 0.37 6.37
N CYS A 33 -28.79 -0.73 7.10
CA CYS A 33 -27.47 -1.24 7.49
C CYS A 33 -26.62 -1.63 6.26
N SER A 34 -27.22 -2.30 5.27
CA SER A 34 -26.53 -2.62 4.01
C SER A 34 -26.11 -1.36 3.24
N LEU A 35 -26.94 -0.31 3.21
CA LEU A 35 -26.60 0.97 2.58
C LEU A 35 -25.44 1.68 3.31
N ILE A 36 -25.41 1.60 4.64
CA ILE A 36 -24.31 2.14 5.45
C ILE A 36 -23.00 1.39 5.20
N CYS A 37 -23.03 0.07 5.01
CA CYS A 37 -21.81 -0.69 4.72
C CYS A 37 -21.18 -0.35 3.36
N ILE A 38 -21.96 0.18 2.39
CA ILE A 38 -21.46 0.51 1.05
C ILE A 38 -20.68 1.85 1.05
N ILE A 39 -20.94 2.75 2.01
CA ILE A 39 -20.30 4.07 2.06
C ILE A 39 -18.98 4.09 2.84
N TYR A 40 -18.61 3.00 3.52
CA TYR A 40 -17.30 2.86 4.17
C TYR A 40 -16.32 2.13 3.26
N SER A 41 -15.87 2.79 2.18
CA SER A 41 -14.67 2.35 1.47
C SER A 41 -13.44 2.64 2.35
N CYS A 42 -12.61 1.64 2.60
CA CYS A 42 -11.34 1.82 3.28
C CYS A 42 -10.38 2.59 2.35
N ASP A 43 -9.93 3.78 2.75
CA ASP A 43 -8.85 4.53 2.08
C ASP A 43 -7.56 4.40 2.91
N PHE A 44 -6.41 4.75 2.32
CA PHE A 44 -5.12 4.70 3.01
C PHE A 44 -5.03 5.77 4.10
N ALA A 45 -4.60 5.39 5.31
CA ALA A 45 -4.34 6.33 6.40
C ALA A 45 -3.28 7.39 6.01
N ILE A 46 -2.29 6.99 5.21
CA ILE A 46 -1.28 7.90 4.65
C ILE A 46 -1.27 7.73 3.14
N LYS A 47 -1.39 8.84 2.41
CA LYS A 47 -1.19 8.90 0.97
C LYS A 47 -0.58 10.23 0.60
N LYS A 48 0.71 10.22 0.24
CA LYS A 48 1.47 11.43 -0.06
C LYS A 48 2.16 11.32 -1.41
N HIS A 49 1.85 12.24 -2.32
CA HIS A 49 2.57 12.36 -3.59
C HIS A 49 4.03 12.75 -3.33
N VAL A 50 4.96 12.11 -4.06
CA VAL A 50 6.40 12.36 -3.96
C VAL A 50 6.88 13.17 -5.16
N VAL A 51 6.82 12.54 -6.34
CA VAL A 51 7.21 13.10 -7.65
C VAL A 51 6.66 12.20 -8.75
N ASP A 52 6.27 12.78 -9.89
CA ASP A 52 5.71 12.05 -11.04
C ASP A 52 4.61 11.05 -10.60
N HIS A 53 4.81 9.76 -10.89
CA HIS A 53 3.88 8.67 -10.57
C HIS A 53 4.17 8.00 -9.21
N TYR A 54 5.05 8.57 -8.38
CA TYR A 54 5.47 7.98 -7.11
C TYR A 54 4.74 8.58 -5.92
N TYR A 55 4.27 7.70 -5.03
CA TYR A 55 3.51 8.02 -3.84
C TYR A 55 4.03 7.23 -2.64
N LEU A 56 4.05 7.85 -1.46
CA LEU A 56 4.15 7.15 -0.19
C LEU A 56 2.74 6.78 0.27
N ILE A 57 2.49 5.51 0.55
CA ILE A 57 1.20 5.06 1.06
C ILE A 57 1.38 4.16 2.29
N ALA A 58 0.45 4.24 3.24
CA ALA A 58 0.31 3.30 4.34
C ALA A 58 -1.18 3.05 4.60
N ALA A 59 -1.55 1.80 4.81
CA ALA A 59 -2.94 1.44 5.12
C ALA A 59 -3.38 1.95 6.48
N ASP A 60 -2.52 1.81 7.49
CA ASP A 60 -2.87 2.09 8.89
C ASP A 60 -1.80 2.96 9.59
N VAL A 61 -0.56 2.46 9.71
CA VAL A 61 0.50 3.11 10.49
C VAL A 61 1.74 3.48 9.66
N VAL A 62 2.56 4.40 10.16
CA VAL A 62 3.82 4.83 9.49
C VAL A 62 4.79 3.66 9.28
N ASP A 63 4.77 2.63 10.12
CA ASP A 63 5.58 1.42 9.95
C ASP A 63 5.22 0.61 8.68
N ASP A 64 4.03 0.84 8.12
CA ASP A 64 3.58 0.26 6.85
C ASP A 64 3.92 1.16 5.65
N LEU A 65 4.57 2.31 5.87
CA LEU A 65 4.78 3.30 4.81
C LEU A 65 5.67 2.74 3.70
N GLU A 66 5.10 2.63 2.52
CA GLU A 66 5.73 2.03 1.35
C GLU A 66 5.80 3.03 0.20
N LEU A 67 6.83 2.89 -0.64
CA LEU A 67 6.93 3.64 -1.88
C LEU A 67 6.20 2.89 -2.99
N ASN A 68 5.14 3.49 -3.50
CA ASN A 68 4.32 2.96 -4.58
C ASN A 68 4.52 3.74 -5.88
N TYR A 69 4.34 3.04 -6.99
CA TYR A 69 4.13 3.63 -8.31
C TYR A 69 2.64 3.53 -8.68
N ARG A 70 2.09 4.58 -9.29
CA ARG A 70 0.69 4.63 -9.73
C ARG A 70 0.57 5.21 -11.14
N GLU A 71 0.09 4.39 -12.06
CA GLU A 71 -0.36 4.79 -13.40
C GLU A 71 -1.80 5.29 -13.30
N GLU A 72 -1.99 6.61 -13.45
CA GLU A 72 -3.30 7.24 -13.30
C GLU A 72 -4.27 6.85 -14.41
N GLU A 73 -3.80 6.73 -15.65
CA GLU A 73 -4.64 6.46 -16.82
C GLU A 73 -5.34 5.09 -16.77
N VAL A 74 -4.66 4.07 -16.23
CA VAL A 74 -5.13 2.68 -16.20
C VAL A 74 -5.45 2.20 -14.77
N ASN A 75 -5.51 3.13 -13.80
CA ASN A 75 -5.73 2.88 -12.37
C ASN A 75 -4.95 1.67 -11.84
N ASN A 76 -3.67 1.64 -12.16
CA ASN A 76 -2.80 0.51 -11.88
C ASN A 76 -1.66 0.97 -10.98
N SER A 77 -1.32 0.17 -9.97
CA SER A 77 -0.32 0.55 -8.99
C SER A 77 0.43 -0.66 -8.46
N GLY A 78 1.61 -0.42 -7.89
CA GLY A 78 2.31 -1.45 -7.15
C GLY A 78 3.44 -0.90 -6.30
N THR A 79 3.72 -1.67 -5.25
CA THR A 79 4.80 -1.37 -4.30
C THR A 79 6.16 -1.58 -4.95
N ILE A 80 7.02 -0.58 -4.79
CA ILE A 80 8.40 -0.55 -5.29
C ILE A 80 9.37 -0.83 -4.16
N ILE A 81 9.18 -0.19 -3.02
CA ILE A 81 9.92 -0.43 -1.79
C ILE A 81 8.89 -0.62 -0.69
N ASP A 82 8.91 -1.82 -0.09
CA ASP A 82 7.98 -2.22 0.95
C ASP A 82 8.36 -1.55 2.29
N ALA A 83 7.33 -1.23 3.09
CA ALA A 83 7.31 -0.90 4.53
C ALA A 83 8.47 -0.10 5.16
N MET A 84 8.11 0.88 5.98
CA MET A 84 8.99 1.78 6.72
C MET A 84 10.01 2.52 5.86
N VAL A 85 9.55 3.04 4.72
CA VAL A 85 10.24 4.10 3.98
C VAL A 85 10.15 5.38 4.79
N PHE A 86 11.27 5.85 5.34
CA PHE A 86 11.26 6.97 6.28
C PHE A 86 11.99 8.22 5.76
N ALA A 87 12.67 8.16 4.62
CA ALA A 87 13.27 9.35 4.01
C ALA A 87 13.36 9.22 2.49
N ILE A 88 13.01 10.28 1.77
CA ILE A 88 13.14 10.37 0.31
C ILE A 88 13.84 11.67 -0.08
N GLY A 89 14.73 11.60 -1.08
CA GLY A 89 15.26 12.73 -1.81
C GLY A 89 15.17 12.47 -3.32
N TYR A 90 15.08 13.50 -4.15
CA TYR A 90 15.11 13.32 -5.60
C TYR A 90 15.61 14.56 -6.34
N ASN A 91 16.10 14.34 -7.56
CA ASN A 91 16.33 15.35 -8.59
C ASN A 91 15.64 14.93 -9.89
N ASP A 92 15.93 15.58 -11.02
CA ASP A 92 15.29 15.28 -12.31
C ASP A 92 15.57 13.89 -12.88
N LYS A 93 16.60 13.19 -12.36
CA LYS A 93 17.08 11.91 -12.91
C LYS A 93 16.85 10.75 -11.95
N TYR A 94 17.07 10.97 -10.66
CA TYR A 94 17.10 9.92 -9.65
C TYR A 94 16.31 10.31 -8.41
N MET A 95 15.73 9.29 -7.79
CA MET A 95 15.21 9.31 -6.44
C MET A 95 16.06 8.40 -5.55
N ILE A 96 16.37 8.87 -4.35
CA ILE A 96 17.07 8.14 -3.31
C ILE A 96 16.12 7.92 -2.13
N VAL A 97 16.18 6.73 -1.54
CA VAL A 97 15.21 6.30 -0.52
C VAL A 97 15.94 5.61 0.62
N LYS A 98 15.53 5.88 1.86
CA LYS A 98 15.93 5.13 3.05
C LYS A 98 14.75 4.33 3.59
N GLN A 99 15.04 3.12 4.05
CA GLN A 99 14.06 2.21 4.61
C GLN A 99 14.64 1.46 5.81
N HIS A 100 13.81 1.21 6.82
CA HIS A 100 14.09 0.18 7.83
C HIS A 100 13.46 -1.15 7.38
N PRO A 101 14.24 -2.24 7.21
CA PRO A 101 13.69 -3.50 6.75
C PRO A 101 12.68 -4.06 7.74
N ARG A 102 11.65 -4.70 7.22
CA ARG A 102 10.61 -5.34 8.01
C ARG A 102 10.23 -6.68 7.43
N THR A 103 10.00 -7.64 8.31
CA THR A 103 9.35 -8.92 7.97
C THR A 103 8.07 -9.02 8.78
N PHE A 104 6.92 -8.81 8.14
CA PHE A 104 5.62 -8.92 8.79
C PHE A 104 5.44 -10.30 9.46
N PRO A 105 4.85 -10.38 10.67
CA PRO A 105 4.21 -9.31 11.44
C PRO A 105 5.13 -8.51 12.36
N ASN A 106 6.46 -8.74 12.33
CA ASN A 106 7.38 -8.08 13.23
C ASN A 106 7.49 -6.57 12.96
N PRO A 107 7.84 -5.75 13.96
CA PRO A 107 8.13 -4.33 13.76
C PRO A 107 9.36 -4.13 12.84
N PRO A 108 9.50 -2.95 12.22
CA PRO A 108 10.71 -2.61 11.45
C PRO A 108 11.98 -2.70 12.30
N ASP A 109 13.06 -3.21 11.72
CA ASP A 109 14.39 -3.17 12.32
C ASP A 109 15.01 -1.79 12.15
N THR A 110 14.84 -0.94 13.17
CA THR A 110 15.36 0.44 13.18
C THR A 110 16.88 0.52 13.32
N ALA A 111 17.56 -0.59 13.70
CA ALA A 111 19.01 -0.65 13.76
C ALA A 111 19.65 -0.77 12.37
N LYS A 112 18.88 -1.16 11.34
CA LYS A 112 19.36 -1.30 9.97
C LYS A 112 18.69 -0.29 9.05
N THR A 113 19.49 0.38 8.22
CA THR A 113 18.99 1.24 7.15
C THR A 113 19.40 0.67 5.80
N ASN A 114 18.41 0.32 4.99
CA ASN A 114 18.59 0.04 3.58
C ASN A 114 18.49 1.33 2.78
N TYR A 115 19.32 1.44 1.76
CA TYR A 115 19.34 2.55 0.82
C TYR A 115 18.93 2.05 -0.56
N TYR A 116 18.18 2.87 -1.28
CA TYR A 116 17.78 2.57 -2.66
C TYR A 116 18.02 3.78 -3.57
N ILE A 117 18.30 3.48 -4.85
CA ILE A 117 18.38 4.46 -5.93
C ILE A 117 17.42 4.01 -7.03
N LEU A 118 16.52 4.92 -7.45
CA LEU A 118 15.60 4.71 -8.57
C LEU A 118 15.85 5.75 -9.66
N PRO A 119 15.92 5.37 -10.94
CA PRO A 119 15.85 6.32 -12.04
C PRO A 119 14.39 6.74 -12.31
N LEU A 120 14.14 8.03 -12.52
CA LEU A 120 12.78 8.58 -12.72
C LEU A 120 12.29 8.57 -14.17
N ARG A 121 13.18 8.83 -15.14
CA ARG A 121 12.78 9.07 -16.55
C ARG A 121 13.15 7.94 -17.51
N LYS A 122 14.21 7.18 -17.24
CA LYS A 122 14.70 6.10 -18.12
C LYS A 122 15.30 4.98 -17.28
N GLY A 123 14.88 3.75 -17.57
CA GLY A 123 15.51 2.54 -17.01
C GLY A 123 14.78 1.92 -15.82
N MET A 124 13.70 2.52 -15.31
CA MET A 124 12.85 1.89 -14.30
C MET A 124 11.63 1.24 -14.96
N ASN A 125 11.46 -0.07 -14.78
CA ASN A 125 10.17 -0.73 -14.98
C ASN A 125 9.62 -1.07 -13.60
N TRP A 126 8.56 -0.40 -13.19
CA TRP A 126 8.02 -0.54 -11.85
C TRP A 126 7.44 -1.94 -11.57
N ARG A 127 6.91 -2.63 -12.59
CA ARG A 127 6.33 -3.97 -12.47
C ARG A 127 7.40 -5.03 -12.22
N THR A 128 8.51 -4.96 -12.95
CA THR A 128 9.63 -5.90 -12.81
C THR A 128 10.69 -5.41 -11.82
N ARG A 129 10.53 -4.17 -11.34
CA ARG A 129 11.52 -3.41 -10.55
C ARG A 129 12.90 -3.33 -11.24
N ASN A 130 12.95 -3.54 -12.55
CA ASN A 130 14.20 -3.41 -13.31
C ASN A 130 14.70 -1.96 -13.21
N GLY A 131 15.98 -1.77 -12.88
CA GLY A 131 16.59 -0.46 -12.65
C GLY A 131 16.56 0.02 -11.20
N LEU A 132 15.78 -0.61 -10.31
CA LEU A 132 15.86 -0.37 -8.88
C LEU A 132 17.19 -0.89 -8.34
N MET A 133 17.97 -0.01 -7.72
CA MET A 133 19.23 -0.39 -7.08
C MET A 133 19.01 -0.46 -5.58
N GLY A 134 18.99 -1.67 -5.03
CA GLY A 134 18.94 -1.92 -3.59
C GLY A 134 18.25 -3.24 -3.26
N PRO A 135 18.16 -3.59 -1.96
CA PRO A 135 18.66 -2.82 -0.81
C PRO A 135 20.20 -2.70 -0.80
N LEU A 136 20.71 -1.49 -0.53
CA LEU A 136 22.14 -1.19 -0.41
C LEU A 136 22.51 -0.84 1.04
N THR A 137 23.74 -1.15 1.43
CA THR A 137 24.37 -0.53 2.61
C THR A 137 24.74 0.93 2.33
N LEU A 138 25.03 1.72 3.36
CA LEU A 138 25.49 3.11 3.19
C LEU A 138 26.74 3.18 2.30
N GLN A 139 27.69 2.26 2.45
CA GLN A 139 28.90 2.24 1.64
C GLN A 139 28.58 1.97 0.17
N GLN A 140 27.79 0.93 -0.12
CA GLN A 140 27.38 0.58 -1.49
C GLN A 140 26.56 1.70 -2.14
N PHE A 141 25.69 2.35 -1.37
CA PHE A 141 24.91 3.50 -1.81
C PHE A 141 25.82 4.67 -2.21
N ASN A 142 26.80 5.02 -1.36
CA ASN A 142 27.74 6.08 -1.65
C ASN A 142 28.59 5.77 -2.89
N ASP A 143 29.03 4.52 -3.06
CA ASP A 143 29.82 4.10 -4.22
C ASP A 143 28.98 4.14 -5.51
N LYS A 144 27.70 3.71 -5.46
CA LYS A 144 26.79 3.86 -6.61
C LYS A 144 26.44 5.31 -6.91
N CYS A 145 26.30 6.17 -5.90
CA CYS A 145 26.11 7.60 -6.13
C CYS A 145 27.31 8.20 -6.88
N LYS A 146 28.54 7.81 -6.52
CA LYS A 146 29.75 8.25 -7.25
C LYS A 146 29.77 7.73 -8.68
N GLU A 147 29.52 6.44 -8.89
CA GLU A 147 29.47 5.81 -10.22
C GLU A 147 28.47 6.50 -11.16
N LEU A 148 27.30 6.86 -10.63
CA LEU A 148 26.22 7.50 -11.38
C LEU A 148 26.33 9.03 -11.43
N ASN A 149 27.38 9.62 -10.84
CA ASN A 149 27.54 11.06 -10.68
C ASN A 149 26.32 11.74 -10.02
N ILE A 150 25.73 11.07 -9.04
CA ILE A 150 24.66 11.62 -8.19
C ILE A 150 25.32 12.48 -7.12
N VAL A 151 25.30 13.80 -7.33
CA VAL A 151 25.88 14.77 -6.40
C VAL A 151 24.75 15.51 -5.68
N ASN A 152 24.81 15.52 -4.35
CA ASN A 152 24.04 16.42 -3.49
C ASN A 152 22.51 16.38 -3.71
N ILE A 153 21.90 15.18 -3.68
CA ILE A 153 20.44 15.08 -3.53
C ILE A 153 20.13 15.12 -2.03
N PRO A 154 19.53 16.20 -1.49
CA PRO A 154 19.14 16.23 -0.09
C PRO A 154 17.93 15.32 0.13
N PHE A 155 17.91 14.63 1.27
CA PHE A 155 16.66 14.08 1.78
C PHE A 155 15.76 15.24 2.18
N ARG A 156 14.52 15.16 1.73
CA ARG A 156 13.51 16.20 1.88
C ARG A 156 12.82 16.05 3.23
N SER A 157 12.75 17.14 4.00
CA SER A 157 12.20 17.12 5.36
C SER A 157 10.71 16.78 5.38
N GLU A 158 9.99 17.06 4.29
CA GLU A 158 8.60 16.67 4.14
C GLU A 158 8.40 15.14 4.08
N PHE A 159 9.44 14.37 3.78
CA PHE A 159 9.39 12.91 3.73
C PHE A 159 10.25 12.25 4.80
N ASP A 160 10.67 12.98 5.82
CA ASP A 160 11.45 12.46 6.93
C ASP A 160 10.54 12.06 8.11
N PHE A 161 10.34 10.76 8.25
CA PHE A 161 9.51 10.13 9.28
C PHE A 161 10.34 9.50 10.41
N SER A 162 11.63 9.87 10.53
CA SER A 162 12.52 9.35 11.58
C SER A 162 12.37 10.03 12.96
N LYS A 163 11.42 10.95 13.10
CA LYS A 163 11.21 11.76 14.31
C LYS A 163 10.23 11.12 15.29
#